data_AF-A0A7Y4WJ33-F1
#
_entry.id   AF-A0A7Y4WJ33-F1
#
_cell.length_a   1.000
_cell.length_b   1.000
_cell.length_c   1.000
_cell.angle_alpha   90.00
_cell.angle_beta   90.00
_cell.angle_gamma   90.00
#
_symmetry.space_group_name_H-M   'P 1'
#
loop_
_entity.id
_entity.type
_entity.pdbx_description
1 polymer ?
#
loop_
_entity_poly.entity_id
_entity_poly.type
_entity_poly.pdbx_seq_one_letter_code
_entity_poly.pdbx_strand_id
1 'polypeptide(L)'
;MSAGRASSSSKPASAAPVALAPAGLTIQPRAAWKAAAILTHRLTGASGGWNRITLHHSAKYSKEIGTPTASNVGEVLKDIQTVHMRDRGWGDIGYHFLIDPTGRIWQGRLLDWQGAHAQGSNNVANIGVCLLGDFNHERPDPRALESLERLVDGLCERHHIARSRVYGHQKFAPTECPGDALMAWIARYSAGATH
;
A
#
# COMPACT_ATOMS: atom_id res chain seq x y z
N MET A 1 -2.30 38.62 39.12
CA MET A 1 -3.40 37.83 38.57
C MET A 1 -2.84 36.81 37.59
N SER A 2 -3.33 35.58 37.67
CA SER A 2 -2.74 34.33 37.18
C SER A 2 -2.43 34.25 35.68
N ALA A 3 -1.35 33.54 35.38
CA ALA A 3 -1.02 32.97 34.08
C ALA A 3 -2.05 31.89 33.66
N GLY A 4 -2.66 32.05 32.48
CA GLY A 4 -3.53 31.05 31.86
C GLY A 4 -2.74 30.18 30.89
N ARG A 5 -2.35 28.98 31.33
CA ARG A 5 -1.70 27.96 30.49
C ARG A 5 -2.79 27.24 29.70
N ALA A 6 -2.91 27.52 28.41
CA ALA A 6 -3.80 26.76 27.52
C ALA A 6 -3.21 25.36 27.30
N SER A 7 -3.75 24.38 28.02
CA SER A 7 -3.50 22.96 27.79
C SER A 7 -4.33 22.53 26.57
N SER A 8 -3.69 22.36 25.41
CA SER A 8 -4.31 21.62 24.31
C SER A 8 -4.10 20.14 24.59
N SER A 9 -5.16 19.48 25.04
CA SER A 9 -5.23 18.05 25.21
C SER A 9 -5.08 17.36 23.86
N SER A 10 -3.90 16.80 23.58
CA SER A 10 -3.74 15.83 22.51
C SER A 10 -4.53 14.58 22.90
N LYS A 11 -5.62 14.33 22.17
CA LYS A 11 -6.32 13.05 22.25
C LYS A 11 -5.29 11.96 21.89
N PRO A 12 -5.08 10.93 22.73
CA PRO A 12 -4.16 9.87 22.37
C PRO A 12 -4.70 9.21 21.10
N ALA A 13 -3.82 9.05 20.10
CA ALA A 13 -4.12 8.23 18.94
C ALA A 13 -4.39 6.82 19.47
N SER A 14 -5.67 6.44 19.54
CA SER A 14 -6.08 5.10 19.89
C SER A 14 -5.46 4.16 18.87
N ALA A 15 -4.49 3.35 19.30
CA ALA A 15 -4.02 2.21 18.54
C ALA A 15 -5.19 1.25 18.38
N ALA A 16 -5.92 1.36 17.28
CA ALA A 16 -6.87 0.34 16.88
C ALA A 16 -6.08 -0.96 16.63
N PRO A 17 -6.56 -2.12 17.09
CA PRO A 17 -5.87 -3.38 16.89
C PRO A 17 -5.76 -3.67 15.39
N VAL A 18 -4.67 -4.33 15.01
CA VAL A 18 -4.42 -4.88 13.68
C VAL A 18 -5.55 -5.87 13.33
N ALA A 19 -6.65 -5.36 12.78
CA ALA A 19 -7.77 -6.16 12.26
C ALA A 19 -7.99 -5.88 10.77
N LEU A 20 -6.90 -5.62 10.05
CA LEU A 20 -6.88 -5.32 8.61
C LEU A 20 -6.33 -6.48 7.76
N ALA A 21 -5.74 -7.49 8.40
CA ALA A 21 -5.20 -8.63 7.69
C ALA A 21 -6.28 -9.69 7.44
N PRO A 22 -6.28 -10.37 6.28
CA PRO A 22 -6.94 -11.65 6.13
C PRO A 22 -6.46 -12.63 7.21
N ALA A 23 -7.27 -13.62 7.58
CA ALA A 23 -6.92 -14.55 8.64
C ALA A 23 -5.53 -15.17 8.41
N GLY A 24 -4.65 -15.06 9.42
CA GLY A 24 -3.30 -15.63 9.37
C GLY A 24 -2.24 -14.83 8.59
N LEU A 25 -2.52 -13.60 8.14
CA LEU A 25 -1.47 -12.69 7.66
C LEU A 25 -1.04 -11.70 8.74
N THR A 26 0.28 -11.51 8.85
CA THR A 26 0.85 -10.44 9.67
C THR A 26 1.10 -9.22 8.80
N ILE A 27 0.42 -8.12 9.11
CA ILE A 27 0.68 -6.82 8.50
C ILE A 27 1.53 -5.99 9.48
N GLN A 28 2.75 -5.65 9.06
CA GLN A 28 3.65 -4.81 9.81
C GLN A 28 3.05 -3.40 9.94
N PRO A 29 2.79 -2.90 11.15
CA PRO A 29 2.11 -1.63 11.34
C PRO A 29 3.00 -0.46 10.93
N ARG A 30 2.40 0.72 10.75
CA ARG A 30 3.13 1.97 10.46
C ARG A 30 4.28 2.26 11.43
N ALA A 31 4.11 1.92 12.71
CA ALA A 31 5.15 2.09 13.72
C ALA A 31 6.39 1.22 13.46
N ALA A 32 6.25 0.04 12.86
CA ALA A 32 7.35 -0.89 12.61
C ALA A 32 8.36 -0.34 11.59
N TRP A 33 7.93 0.53 10.68
CA TRP A 33 8.80 1.22 9.72
C TRP A 33 9.00 2.71 10.07
N LYS A 34 8.58 3.14 11.26
CA LYS A 34 8.71 4.52 11.75
C LYS A 34 8.09 5.55 10.79
N ALA A 35 6.89 5.25 10.29
CA ALA A 35 6.15 6.14 9.40
C ALA A 35 6.02 7.55 9.96
N ALA A 36 6.17 8.55 9.10
CA ALA A 36 5.83 9.92 9.43
C ALA A 36 4.33 10.06 9.77
N ALA A 37 4.01 11.09 10.55
CA ALA A 37 2.65 11.46 10.89
C ALA A 37 1.86 11.81 9.61
N ILE A 38 0.60 11.38 9.58
CA ILE A 38 -0.31 11.66 8.47
C ILE A 38 -0.72 13.14 8.51
N LEU A 39 -0.66 13.83 7.38
CA LEU A 39 -1.15 15.20 7.22
C LEU A 39 -2.62 15.17 6.78
N THR A 40 -3.53 15.01 7.73
CA THR A 40 -4.97 14.82 7.48
C THR A 40 -5.61 15.93 6.66
N HIS A 41 -5.14 17.18 6.78
CA HIS A 41 -5.62 18.33 5.99
C HIS A 41 -5.34 18.20 4.48
N ARG A 42 -4.50 17.24 4.06
CA ARG A 42 -4.19 16.93 2.66
C ARG A 42 -4.80 15.61 2.20
N LEU A 43 -5.66 15.00 3.00
CA LEU A 43 -6.29 13.71 2.71
C LEU A 43 -7.79 13.86 2.49
N THR A 44 -8.32 12.94 1.70
CA THR A 44 -9.74 12.74 1.49
C THR A 44 -10.13 11.43 2.18
N GLY A 45 -11.18 11.45 3.01
CA GLY A 45 -11.69 10.24 3.65
C GLY A 45 -12.12 9.20 2.61
N ALA A 46 -11.89 7.92 2.90
CA ALA A 46 -12.43 6.85 2.08
C ALA A 46 -13.96 6.88 2.14
N SER A 47 -14.62 6.70 1.00
CA SER A 47 -16.08 6.75 0.87
C SER A 47 -16.59 5.76 -0.17
N GLY A 48 -17.86 5.39 -0.09
CA GLY A 48 -18.52 4.52 -1.06
C GLY A 48 -18.17 3.02 -0.99
N GLY A 49 -17.36 2.61 -0.01
CA GLY A 49 -16.87 1.24 0.14
C GLY A 49 -15.77 0.91 -0.89
N TRP A 50 -14.89 -0.02 -0.55
CA TRP A 50 -13.83 -0.46 -1.47
C TRP A 50 -14.42 -1.37 -2.54
N ASN A 51 -14.18 -1.06 -3.81
CA ASN A 51 -14.75 -1.84 -4.91
C ASN A 51 -13.72 -2.29 -5.95
N ARG A 52 -12.43 -1.96 -5.80
CA ARG A 52 -11.37 -2.45 -6.68
C ARG A 52 -10.01 -2.37 -5.99
N ILE A 53 -9.07 -3.14 -6.52
CA ILE A 53 -7.68 -3.15 -6.08
C ILE A 53 -6.79 -2.81 -7.29
N THR A 54 -5.77 -1.99 -7.08
CA THR A 54 -4.77 -1.69 -8.12
C THR A 54 -3.39 -2.07 -7.62
N LEU A 55 -2.70 -2.92 -8.38
CA LEU A 55 -1.34 -3.33 -8.09
C LEU A 55 -0.33 -2.40 -8.75
N HIS A 56 0.76 -2.16 -8.03
CA HIS A 56 1.89 -1.33 -8.40
C HIS A 56 3.21 -2.07 -8.16
N HIS A 57 4.25 -1.63 -8.86
CA HIS A 57 5.63 -1.86 -8.44
C HIS A 57 6.24 -0.54 -7.92
N SER A 58 7.35 -0.60 -7.19
CA SER A 58 8.05 0.61 -6.75
C SER A 58 8.97 1.21 -7.81
N ALA A 59 9.21 0.50 -8.92
CA ALA A 59 10.20 0.83 -9.95
C ALA A 59 11.62 1.01 -9.38
N LYS A 60 11.92 0.25 -8.32
CA LYS A 60 13.24 0.19 -7.67
C LYS A 60 13.65 -1.26 -7.65
N TYR A 61 14.79 -1.60 -8.26
CA TYR A 61 15.21 -3.00 -8.34
C TYR A 61 15.32 -3.60 -6.94
N SER A 62 14.90 -4.85 -6.79
CA SER A 62 14.97 -5.57 -5.52
C SER A 62 16.38 -5.55 -4.89
N LYS A 63 17.43 -5.65 -5.71
CA LYS A 63 18.84 -5.57 -5.27
C LYS A 63 19.21 -4.23 -4.62
N GLU A 64 18.53 -3.14 -4.97
CA GLU A 64 18.77 -1.80 -4.40
C GLU A 64 18.14 -1.63 -3.02
N ILE A 65 17.34 -2.58 -2.56
CA ILE A 65 16.93 -2.70 -1.16
C ILE A 65 18.10 -3.24 -0.30
N GLY A 66 19.10 -3.86 -0.93
CA GLY A 66 20.16 -4.61 -0.26
C GLY A 66 19.62 -5.90 0.34
N THR A 67 20.27 -6.42 1.39
CA THR A 67 19.69 -7.52 2.17
C THR A 67 18.34 -7.06 2.74
N PRO A 68 17.21 -7.69 2.39
CA PRO A 68 15.88 -7.18 2.73
C PRO A 68 15.55 -7.50 4.19
N THR A 69 16.28 -6.91 5.13
CA THR A 69 15.93 -6.90 6.55
C THR A 69 14.75 -5.95 6.79
N ALA A 70 14.06 -6.10 7.92
CA ALA A 70 12.96 -5.22 8.28
C ALA A 70 13.41 -3.74 8.37
N SER A 71 14.65 -3.51 8.81
CA SER A 71 15.22 -2.17 8.89
C SER A 71 15.44 -1.54 7.51
N ASN A 72 16.10 -2.27 6.59
CA ASN A 72 16.40 -1.76 5.24
C ASN A 72 15.11 -1.51 4.46
N VAL A 73 14.13 -2.40 4.56
CA VAL A 73 12.82 -2.19 3.95
C VAL A 73 12.12 -0.99 4.58
N GLY A 74 12.18 -0.83 5.90
CA GLY A 74 11.63 0.35 6.57
C GLY A 74 12.24 1.67 6.08
N GLU A 75 13.52 1.69 5.71
CA GLU A 75 14.17 2.84 5.07
C GLU A 75 13.60 3.12 3.69
N VAL A 76 13.45 2.10 2.84
CA VAL A 76 12.81 2.24 1.53
C VAL A 76 11.38 2.79 1.65
N LEU A 77 10.59 2.32 2.63
CA LEU A 77 9.23 2.82 2.86
C LEU A 77 9.21 4.30 3.28
N LYS A 78 10.15 4.72 4.15
CA LYS A 78 10.30 6.13 4.54
C LYS A 78 10.71 7.01 3.35
N ASP A 79 11.57 6.52 2.47
CA ASP A 79 11.97 7.27 1.28
C ASP A 79 10.78 7.47 0.34
N ILE A 80 10.01 6.40 0.08
CA ILE A 80 8.78 6.48 -0.72
C ILE A 80 7.79 7.46 -0.07
N GLN A 81 7.57 7.39 1.24
CA GLN A 81 6.70 8.32 1.95
C GLN A 81 7.20 9.76 1.84
N THR A 82 8.51 9.98 1.97
CA THR A 82 9.14 11.30 1.90
C THR A 82 8.93 11.92 0.52
N VAL A 83 9.21 11.18 -0.56
CA VAL A 83 8.96 11.65 -1.94
C VAL A 83 7.49 11.99 -2.15
N HIS A 84 6.58 11.13 -1.68
CA HIS A 84 5.14 11.37 -1.81
C HIS A 84 4.68 12.62 -1.04
N MET A 85 5.18 12.85 0.16
CA MET A 85 4.73 13.97 0.99
C MET A 85 5.44 15.29 0.68
N ARG A 86 6.74 15.26 0.40
CA ARG A 86 7.55 16.45 0.13
C ARG A 86 7.46 16.88 -1.32
N ASP A 87 7.66 15.96 -2.25
CA ASP A 87 7.83 16.31 -3.67
C ASP A 87 6.47 16.34 -4.38
N ARG A 88 5.55 15.44 -4.02
CA ARG A 88 4.19 15.38 -4.60
C ARG A 88 3.14 16.09 -3.76
N GLY A 89 3.50 16.56 -2.57
CA GLY A 89 2.60 17.31 -1.68
C GLY A 89 1.47 16.48 -1.06
N TRP A 90 1.52 15.15 -1.11
CA TRP A 90 0.45 14.30 -0.57
C TRP A 90 0.43 14.30 0.96
N GLY A 91 -0.70 13.87 1.54
CA GLY A 91 -0.83 13.79 3.00
C GLY A 91 -0.15 12.58 3.65
N ASP A 92 0.24 11.59 2.85
CA ASP A 92 0.89 10.35 3.29
C ASP A 92 1.43 9.58 2.06
N ILE A 93 2.09 8.43 2.30
CA ILE A 93 2.41 7.44 1.25
C ILE A 93 1.17 7.11 0.42
N GLY A 94 1.32 6.93 -0.90
CA GLY A 94 0.19 6.80 -1.83
C GLY A 94 -0.56 5.47 -1.80
N TYR A 95 0.08 4.40 -1.32
CA TYR A 95 -0.42 3.02 -1.32
C TYR A 95 -0.93 2.62 0.07
N HIS A 96 -1.96 1.76 0.13
CA HIS A 96 -2.48 1.27 1.41
C HIS A 96 -1.64 0.12 1.97
N PHE A 97 -1.12 -0.73 1.09
CA PHE A 97 -0.23 -1.84 1.45
C PHE A 97 1.01 -1.85 0.57
N LEU A 98 2.13 -2.25 1.16
CA LEU A 98 3.37 -2.52 0.43
C LEU A 98 3.88 -3.91 0.77
N ILE A 99 4.46 -4.61 -0.20
CA ILE A 99 4.98 -5.98 -0.01
C ILE A 99 6.44 -6.00 -0.43
N ASP A 100 7.31 -6.44 0.47
CA ASP A 100 8.74 -6.54 0.17
C ASP A 100 9.13 -7.90 -0.44
N PRO A 101 10.35 -8.06 -0.98
CA PRO A 101 10.78 -9.32 -1.60
C PRO A 101 10.80 -10.53 -0.66
N THR A 102 10.76 -10.34 0.66
CA THR A 102 10.67 -11.43 1.64
C THR A 102 9.23 -11.85 1.95
N GLY A 103 8.24 -11.19 1.34
CA GLY A 103 6.82 -11.43 1.57
C GLY A 103 6.24 -10.68 2.78
N ARG A 104 7.01 -9.84 3.48
CA ARG A 104 6.41 -9.05 4.57
C ARG A 104 5.50 -7.98 3.97
N ILE A 105 4.30 -7.90 4.54
CA ILE A 105 3.31 -6.89 4.18
C ILE A 105 3.41 -5.75 5.17
N TRP A 106 3.48 -4.52 4.65
CA TRP A 106 3.63 -3.30 5.40
C TRP A 106 2.40 -2.43 5.23
N GLN A 107 1.86 -1.95 6.35
CA GLN A 107 0.78 -0.98 6.36
C GLN A 107 1.31 0.38 5.87
N GLY A 108 0.79 0.84 4.75
CA GLY A 108 1.01 2.18 4.22
C GLY A 108 -0.06 3.14 4.71
N ARG A 109 -0.76 3.77 3.76
CA ARG A 109 -1.91 4.65 4.02
C ARG A 109 -3.04 3.87 4.67
N LEU A 110 -3.63 4.44 5.73
CA LEU A 110 -4.75 3.81 6.42
C LEU A 110 -5.98 3.74 5.50
N LEU A 111 -6.76 2.65 5.58
CA LEU A 111 -8.00 2.47 4.81
C LEU A 111 -9.12 3.45 5.20
N ASP A 112 -8.94 4.26 6.23
CA ASP A 112 -9.84 5.39 6.54
C ASP A 112 -9.71 6.52 5.51
N TRP A 113 -8.65 6.51 4.70
CA TRP A 113 -8.32 7.54 3.73
C TRP A 113 -8.24 6.97 2.32
N GLN A 114 -8.68 7.76 1.34
CA GLN A 114 -8.50 7.45 -0.07
C GLN A 114 -7.01 7.37 -0.43
N GLY A 115 -6.65 6.46 -1.34
CA GLY A 115 -5.31 6.38 -1.94
C GLY A 115 -4.91 7.62 -2.76
N ALA A 116 -3.64 7.67 -3.17
CA ALA A 116 -3.12 8.67 -4.12
C ALA A 116 -2.33 8.02 -5.28
N HIS A 117 -2.60 6.75 -5.57
CA HIS A 117 -1.78 5.90 -6.43
C HIS A 117 -2.28 5.79 -7.88
N ALA A 118 -3.51 6.16 -8.22
CA ALA A 118 -4.10 5.92 -9.55
C ALA A 118 -4.53 7.19 -10.32
N GLN A 119 -4.15 8.39 -9.83
CA GLN A 119 -4.52 9.72 -10.35
C GLN A 119 -6.03 10.06 -10.27
N GLY A 120 -6.36 11.27 -9.82
CA GLY A 120 -7.73 11.80 -9.85
C GLY A 120 -8.79 10.88 -9.24
N SER A 121 -9.93 10.77 -9.92
CA SER A 121 -11.10 9.95 -9.51
C SER A 121 -10.82 8.45 -9.47
N ASN A 122 -9.75 7.97 -10.12
CA ASN A 122 -9.39 6.56 -10.09
C ASN A 122 -8.92 6.11 -8.69
N ASN A 123 -8.63 7.01 -7.77
CA ASN A 123 -8.35 6.69 -6.37
C ASN A 123 -9.61 6.41 -5.54
N VAL A 124 -10.79 6.90 -5.95
CA VAL A 124 -12.05 6.73 -5.20
C VAL A 124 -12.42 5.26 -5.14
N ALA A 125 -12.62 4.68 -3.95
CA ALA A 125 -12.96 3.26 -3.77
C ALA A 125 -11.93 2.27 -4.37
N ASN A 126 -10.65 2.66 -4.43
CA ASN A 126 -9.57 1.86 -4.99
C ASN A 126 -8.46 1.58 -3.95
N ILE A 127 -8.22 0.32 -3.62
CA ILE A 127 -7.13 -0.07 -2.73
C ILE A 127 -5.83 -0.26 -3.54
N GLY A 128 -4.86 0.62 -3.33
CA GLY A 128 -3.50 0.44 -3.86
C GLY A 128 -2.63 -0.52 -3.04
N VAL A 129 -2.04 -1.50 -3.73
CA VAL A 129 -1.02 -2.42 -3.20
C VAL A 129 0.24 -2.27 -4.05
N CYS A 130 1.40 -2.06 -3.42
CA CYS A 130 2.68 -1.87 -4.13
C CYS A 130 3.69 -2.96 -3.75
N LEU A 131 4.19 -3.72 -4.72
CA LEU A 131 5.30 -4.63 -4.50
C LEU A 131 6.62 -3.88 -4.71
N LEU A 132 7.56 -4.04 -3.78
CA LEU A 132 8.89 -3.43 -3.89
C LEU A 132 9.72 -4.22 -4.91
N GLY A 133 10.08 -3.56 -6.01
CA GLY A 133 10.76 -4.17 -7.15
C GLY A 133 10.56 -3.36 -8.44
N ASP A 134 11.21 -3.81 -9.50
CA ASP A 134 10.99 -3.35 -10.88
C ASP A 134 10.65 -4.53 -11.81
N PHE A 135 9.35 -4.85 -11.89
CA PHE A 135 8.87 -6.00 -12.65
C PHE A 135 8.73 -5.81 -14.16
N ASN A 136 9.27 -4.71 -14.71
CA ASN A 136 9.63 -4.67 -16.13
C ASN A 136 10.90 -5.49 -16.40
N HIS A 137 11.80 -5.57 -15.42
CA HIS A 137 13.15 -6.08 -15.59
C HIS A 137 13.47 -7.29 -14.70
N GLU A 138 12.66 -7.55 -13.67
CA GLU A 138 12.82 -8.70 -12.78
C GLU A 138 11.50 -9.44 -12.52
N ARG A 139 11.59 -10.69 -12.05
CA ARG A 139 10.41 -11.42 -11.59
C ARG A 139 10.19 -11.13 -10.09
N PRO A 140 8.94 -10.95 -9.64
CA PRO A 140 8.65 -10.90 -8.22
C PRO A 140 9.14 -12.18 -7.51
N ASP A 141 9.67 -12.04 -6.30
CA ASP A 141 10.02 -13.19 -5.45
C ASP A 141 8.77 -14.04 -5.17
N PRO A 142 8.84 -15.38 -5.24
CA PRO A 142 7.68 -16.24 -4.97
C PRO A 142 7.00 -15.98 -3.63
N ARG A 143 7.76 -15.63 -2.57
CA ARG A 143 7.19 -15.31 -1.25
C ARG A 143 6.38 -14.01 -1.27
N ALA A 144 6.81 -13.05 -2.09
CA ALA A 144 6.07 -11.81 -2.30
C ALA A 144 4.77 -12.07 -3.07
N LEU A 145 4.79 -12.97 -4.06
CA LEU A 145 3.58 -13.38 -4.79
C LEU A 145 2.60 -14.16 -3.92
N GLU A 146 3.07 -15.08 -3.09
CA GLU A 146 2.22 -15.81 -2.13
C GLU A 146 1.53 -14.83 -1.17
N SER A 147 2.30 -13.88 -0.63
CA SER A 147 1.78 -12.87 0.28
C SER A 147 0.81 -11.91 -0.41
N LEU A 148 1.08 -11.57 -1.67
CA LEU A 148 0.19 -10.78 -2.51
C LEU A 148 -1.14 -11.50 -2.74
N GLU A 149 -1.11 -12.77 -3.15
CA GLU A 149 -2.32 -13.56 -3.41
C GLU A 149 -3.20 -13.62 -2.16
N ARG A 150 -2.61 -14.00 -1.03
CA ARG A 150 -3.31 -14.08 0.26
C ARG A 150 -3.87 -12.72 0.71
N LEU A 151 -3.13 -11.62 0.50
CA LEU A 151 -3.61 -10.28 0.81
C LEU A 151 -4.79 -9.89 -0.08
N VAL A 152 -4.67 -10.07 -1.38
CA VAL A 152 -5.68 -9.68 -2.37
C VAL A 152 -6.94 -10.52 -2.17
N ASP A 153 -6.83 -11.82 -1.95
CA ASP A 153 -7.97 -12.70 -1.69
C ASP A 153 -8.78 -12.24 -0.48
N GLY A 154 -8.13 -11.95 0.65
CA GLY A 154 -8.88 -11.52 1.83
C GLY A 154 -9.37 -10.07 1.76
N LEU A 155 -8.73 -9.20 0.98
CA LEU A 155 -9.32 -7.89 0.64
C LEU A 155 -10.55 -8.06 -0.25
N CYS A 156 -10.48 -8.97 -1.22
CA CYS A 156 -11.59 -9.33 -2.10
C CYS A 156 -12.77 -9.91 -1.32
N GLU A 157 -12.52 -10.84 -0.42
CA GLU A 157 -13.54 -11.43 0.45
C GLU A 157 -14.17 -10.38 1.36
N ARG A 158 -13.36 -9.61 2.10
CA ARG A 158 -13.82 -8.61 3.08
C ARG A 158 -14.66 -7.50 2.45
N HIS A 159 -14.31 -7.08 1.24
CA HIS A 159 -14.95 -5.94 0.58
C HIS A 159 -15.85 -6.36 -0.59
N HIS A 160 -16.09 -7.66 -0.78
CA HIS A 160 -16.87 -8.21 -1.88
C HIS A 160 -16.38 -7.72 -3.26
N ILE A 161 -15.06 -7.65 -3.44
CA ILE A 161 -14.43 -7.24 -4.69
C ILE A 161 -14.19 -8.49 -5.53
N ALA A 162 -14.77 -8.56 -6.72
CA ALA A 162 -14.50 -9.66 -7.65
C ALA A 162 -13.02 -9.68 -8.09
N ARG A 163 -12.44 -10.87 -8.30
CA ARG A 163 -11.05 -11.02 -8.79
C ARG A 163 -10.79 -10.26 -10.10
N SER A 164 -11.80 -10.16 -10.97
CA SER A 164 -11.77 -9.36 -12.21
C SER A 164 -11.68 -7.85 -12.01
N ARG A 165 -11.79 -7.38 -10.75
CA ARG A 165 -11.64 -5.97 -10.34
C ARG A 165 -10.30 -5.71 -9.64
N VAL A 166 -9.33 -6.60 -9.85
CA VAL A 166 -7.91 -6.40 -9.56
C VAL A 166 -7.22 -5.96 -10.85
N TYR A 167 -6.58 -4.80 -10.82
CA TYR A 167 -6.01 -4.16 -12.01
C TYR A 167 -4.54 -3.82 -11.81
N GLY A 168 -3.80 -3.67 -12.90
CA GLY A 168 -2.52 -2.96 -12.90
C GLY A 168 -2.72 -1.46 -13.05
N HIS A 169 -1.73 -0.66 -12.63
CA HIS A 169 -1.78 0.79 -12.77
C HIS A 169 -1.95 1.26 -14.23
N GLN A 170 -1.38 0.52 -15.19
CA GLN A 170 -1.61 0.66 -16.64
C GLN A 170 -3.08 0.87 -17.05
N LYS A 171 -4.05 0.33 -16.30
CA LYS A 171 -5.47 0.55 -16.58
C LYS A 171 -5.90 2.00 -16.44
N PHE A 172 -5.23 2.77 -15.58
CA PHE A 172 -5.65 4.11 -15.15
C PHE A 172 -4.72 5.23 -15.60
N ALA A 173 -3.54 4.90 -16.13
CA ALA A 173 -2.55 5.86 -16.61
C ALA A 173 -1.66 5.24 -17.71
N PRO A 174 -1.11 6.05 -18.63
CA PRO A 174 -0.09 5.61 -19.58
C PRO A 174 1.25 5.43 -18.85
N THR A 175 1.44 4.28 -18.20
CA THR A 175 2.60 3.95 -17.38
C THR A 175 2.99 2.50 -17.61
N GLU A 176 4.25 2.13 -17.41
CA GLU A 176 4.67 0.73 -17.43
C GLU A 176 4.28 -0.02 -16.15
N CYS A 177 4.00 0.69 -15.05
CA CYS A 177 3.62 0.10 -13.76
C CYS A 177 2.34 -0.76 -13.89
N PRO A 178 2.31 -1.99 -13.36
CA PRO A 178 3.27 -2.59 -12.42
C PRO A 178 4.38 -3.44 -13.06
N GLY A 179 4.55 -3.36 -14.38
CA GLY A 179 5.48 -4.15 -15.17
C GLY A 179 4.92 -5.49 -15.63
N ASP A 180 5.52 -6.01 -16.69
CA ASP A 180 5.01 -7.17 -17.44
C ASP A 180 4.85 -8.42 -16.58
N ALA A 181 5.79 -8.70 -15.68
CA ALA A 181 5.71 -9.90 -14.84
C ALA A 181 4.53 -9.83 -13.85
N LEU A 182 4.22 -8.66 -13.29
CA LEU A 182 3.06 -8.52 -12.41
C LEU A 182 1.75 -8.42 -13.20
N MET A 183 1.78 -7.87 -14.42
CA MET A 183 0.62 -7.92 -15.32
C MET A 183 0.25 -9.35 -15.71
N ALA A 184 1.24 -10.23 -15.97
CA ALA A 184 0.99 -11.65 -16.21
C ALA A 184 0.36 -12.35 -15.00
N TRP A 185 0.80 -12.00 -13.78
CA TRP A 185 0.17 -12.46 -12.54
C TRP A 185 -1.29 -12.02 -12.44
N ILE A 186 -1.59 -10.74 -12.70
CA ILE A 186 -2.95 -10.18 -12.64
C ILE A 186 -3.88 -10.90 -13.62
N ALA A 187 -3.41 -11.19 -14.83
CA ALA A 187 -4.22 -11.87 -15.85
C ALA A 187 -4.62 -13.29 -15.39
N ARG A 188 -3.67 -14.05 -14.84
CA ARG A 188 -3.92 -15.38 -14.27
C ARG A 188 -4.85 -15.33 -13.07
N TYR A 189 -4.58 -14.41 -12.14
CA TYR A 189 -5.40 -14.22 -10.94
C TYR A 189 -6.85 -13.87 -11.29
N SER A 190 -7.05 -12.96 -12.25
CA SER A 190 -8.39 -12.56 -12.70
C SER A 190 -9.16 -13.69 -13.38
N ALA A 191 -8.45 -14.64 -13.99
CA ALA A 191 -9.02 -15.84 -14.62
C ALA A 191 -9.33 -16.96 -13.61
N GLY A 192 -9.08 -16.75 -12.31
CA GLY A 192 -9.36 -17.72 -11.25
C GLY A 192 -8.21 -18.72 -10.99
N ALA A 193 -7.07 -18.60 -11.67
CA ALA A 193 -5.91 -19.41 -11.37
C ALA A 193 -5.29 -18.97 -10.03
N THR A 194 -4.89 -19.93 -9.20
CA THR A 194 -4.06 -19.70 -8.00
C THR A 194 -2.59 -19.92 -8.33
N HIS A 195 -1.70 -19.35 -7.53
CA HIS A 195 -0.26 -19.62 -7.62
C HIS A 195 0.16 -20.96 -7.03
#